data_AF-A0A2D5Z4Y9-F1
#
_entry.id   AF-A0A2D5Z4Y9-F1
#
_cell.length_a   1.000
_cell.length_b   1.000
_cell.length_c   1.000
_cell.angle_alpha   90.00
_cell.angle_beta   90.00
_cell.angle_gamma   90.00
#
_symmetry.space_group_name_H-M   'P 1'
#
loop_
_entity.id
_entity.type
_entity.pdbx_description
1 polymer ?
#
loop_
_entity_poly.entity_id
_entity_poly.type
_entity_poly.pdbx_seq_one_letter_code
_entity_poly.pdbx_strand_id
1 'polypeptide(L)'
;MPVPSEHADHYSKETWRLFRILAEFVDGFETMNDIGPAVTVFGSARTPRDDEVYRHAVRCGRLLVERGFTVITGGGPGVMEAANRGAFEAQGKSVGLNISLPTEQHANPFQNYELTFRYFFVRKVMFVKYASGFIIFPGGFGTMDEFFESMTLIQTLKIDPFPVVLIGKKFWSGLIDWMRTVMLDEFQNISPEDMDLFRLTDDVDEAVSIVQECHKQKSWLGPGSPPAISPAAAQPTGEGTRIGIDPMRHSE
;
A
#
# COMPACT_ATOMS: atom_id res chain seq x y z
N MET A 1 48.48 -21.64 12.33
CA MET A 1 47.52 -21.33 11.24
C MET A 1 46.84 -20.02 11.58
N PRO A 2 46.70 -19.06 10.66
CA PRO A 2 45.90 -17.88 10.95
C PRO A 2 44.44 -18.31 11.10
N VAL A 3 43.80 -17.87 12.18
CA VAL A 3 42.37 -18.05 12.42
C VAL A 3 41.63 -17.30 11.30
N PRO A 4 40.70 -17.91 10.55
CA PRO A 4 39.89 -17.17 9.60
C PRO A 4 39.14 -16.08 10.37
N SER A 5 39.29 -14.82 9.97
CA SER A 5 38.60 -13.74 10.66
C SER A 5 37.10 -13.84 10.37
N GLU A 6 36.30 -14.19 11.38
CA GLU A 6 34.82 -14.18 11.32
C GLU A 6 34.27 -12.85 10.74
N HIS A 7 35.04 -11.77 10.89
CA HIS A 7 34.72 -10.46 10.34
C HIS A 7 34.65 -10.42 8.80
N ALA A 8 35.56 -11.09 8.08
CA ALA A 8 35.58 -11.05 6.60
C ALA A 8 34.35 -11.76 5.98
N ASP A 9 33.90 -12.84 6.61
CA ASP A 9 32.69 -13.57 6.22
C ASP A 9 31.40 -12.82 6.56
N HIS A 10 31.42 -11.95 7.56
CA HIS A 10 30.26 -11.10 7.88
C HIS A 10 30.11 -9.94 6.88
N TYR A 11 31.20 -9.26 6.54
CA TYR A 11 31.18 -8.18 5.53
C TYR A 11 30.76 -8.68 4.14
N SER A 12 31.19 -9.88 3.74
CA SER A 12 30.77 -10.47 2.47
C SER A 12 29.26 -10.79 2.47
N LYS A 13 28.71 -11.31 3.57
CA LYS A 13 27.27 -11.58 3.73
C LYS A 13 26.42 -10.32 3.68
N GLU A 14 26.82 -9.25 4.38
CA GLU A 14 26.09 -7.97 4.34
C GLU A 14 26.19 -7.30 2.96
N THR A 15 27.33 -7.41 2.26
CA THR A 15 27.46 -6.93 0.88
C THR A 15 26.52 -7.69 -0.06
N TRP A 16 26.48 -9.03 0.03
CA TRP A 16 25.53 -9.85 -0.73
C TRP A 16 24.08 -9.53 -0.40
N ARG A 17 23.77 -9.16 0.85
CA ARG A 17 22.45 -8.71 1.27
C ARG A 17 22.06 -7.42 0.55
N LEU A 18 22.95 -6.45 0.42
CA LEU A 18 22.71 -5.21 -0.33
C LEU A 18 22.42 -5.48 -1.81
N PHE A 19 23.19 -6.36 -2.45
CA PHE A 19 22.92 -6.75 -3.84
C PHE A 19 21.56 -7.43 -4.01
N ARG A 20 21.11 -8.24 -3.04
CA ARG A 20 19.77 -8.83 -3.06
C ARG A 20 18.66 -7.79 -2.88
N ILE A 21 18.86 -6.80 -2.01
CA ILE A 21 17.91 -5.69 -1.85
C ILE A 21 17.77 -4.95 -3.18
N LEU A 22 18.90 -4.63 -3.83
CA LEU A 22 18.90 -3.97 -5.14
C LEU A 22 18.20 -4.82 -6.19
N ALA A 23 18.46 -6.13 -6.24
CA ALA A 23 17.80 -7.05 -7.16
C ALA A 23 16.27 -7.07 -6.96
N GLU A 24 15.77 -7.14 -5.72
CA GLU A 24 14.32 -7.10 -5.46
C GLU A 24 13.68 -5.76 -5.89
N PHE A 25 14.42 -4.64 -5.80
CA PHE A 25 13.96 -3.37 -6.36
C PHE A 25 13.90 -3.38 -7.89
N VAL A 26 14.94 -3.90 -8.56
CA VAL A 26 14.98 -3.99 -10.03
C VAL A 26 13.85 -4.87 -10.53
N ASP A 27 13.74 -6.09 -10.01
CA ASP A 27 12.69 -7.05 -10.40
C ASP A 27 11.29 -6.47 -10.15
N GLY A 28 11.12 -5.81 -9.00
CA GLY A 28 9.89 -5.12 -8.62
C GLY A 28 9.53 -4.01 -9.60
N PHE A 29 10.48 -3.14 -9.93
CA PHE A 29 10.22 -2.02 -10.82
C PHE A 29 9.95 -2.46 -12.26
N GLU A 30 10.70 -3.42 -12.79
CA GLU A 30 10.50 -3.91 -14.16
C GLU A 30 9.14 -4.60 -14.31
N THR A 31 8.78 -5.49 -13.38
CA THR A 31 7.52 -6.24 -13.46
C THR A 31 6.31 -5.34 -13.25
N MET A 32 6.41 -4.36 -12.34
CA MET A 32 5.30 -3.49 -11.98
C MET A 32 5.11 -2.31 -12.94
N ASN A 33 6.10 -1.99 -13.79
CA ASN A 33 6.03 -0.83 -14.69
C ASN A 33 4.84 -0.88 -15.66
N ASP A 34 4.49 -2.08 -16.15
CA ASP A 34 3.52 -2.25 -17.22
C ASP A 34 2.14 -2.72 -16.73
N ILE A 35 1.87 -2.63 -15.42
CA ILE A 35 0.60 -3.10 -14.85
C ILE A 35 -0.55 -2.10 -15.10
N GLY A 36 -0.28 -0.85 -15.45
CA GLY A 36 -1.29 0.20 -15.63
C GLY A 36 -1.83 0.74 -14.29
N PRO A 37 -2.94 1.52 -14.30
CA PRO A 37 -3.56 2.01 -13.08
C PRO A 37 -3.93 0.85 -12.16
N ALA A 38 -3.47 0.90 -10.91
CA ALA A 38 -3.66 -0.20 -9.98
C ALA A 38 -4.25 0.27 -8.65
N VAL A 39 -5.00 -0.60 -7.99
CA VAL A 39 -5.54 -0.37 -6.65
C VAL A 39 -5.03 -1.47 -5.74
N THR A 40 -4.42 -1.07 -4.63
CA THR A 40 -3.92 -2.01 -3.63
C THR A 40 -5.03 -2.31 -2.63
N VAL A 41 -5.30 -3.60 -2.43
CA VAL A 41 -6.31 -4.09 -1.50
C VAL A 41 -5.64 -4.79 -0.33
N PHE A 42 -5.95 -4.30 0.87
CA PHE A 42 -5.45 -4.84 2.14
C PHE A 42 -6.57 -5.40 3.00
N GLY A 43 -6.21 -6.34 3.88
CA GLY A 43 -7.11 -6.85 4.91
C GLY A 43 -6.54 -8.12 5.56
N SER A 44 -7.36 -8.73 6.41
CA SER A 44 -6.96 -9.91 7.19
C SER A 44 -6.59 -11.11 6.32
N ALA A 45 -5.44 -11.72 6.63
CA ALA A 45 -5.04 -13.04 6.11
C ALA A 45 -5.87 -14.21 6.71
N ARG A 46 -6.70 -13.93 7.72
CA ARG A 46 -7.42 -14.94 8.50
C ARG A 46 -8.92 -15.00 8.20
N THR A 47 -9.43 -14.14 7.34
CA THR A 47 -10.86 -14.10 6.99
C THR A 47 -11.28 -15.40 6.29
N PRO A 48 -12.27 -16.14 6.83
CA PRO A 48 -12.80 -17.34 6.19
C PRO A 48 -13.50 -17.05 4.86
N ARG A 49 -13.55 -18.03 3.95
CA ARG A 49 -14.18 -17.88 2.62
C ARG A 49 -15.70 -17.69 2.67
N ASP A 50 -16.35 -18.13 3.73
CA ASP A 50 -17.79 -18.02 3.98
C ASP A 50 -18.17 -16.71 4.73
N ASP A 51 -17.19 -15.91 5.11
CA ASP A 51 -17.38 -14.61 5.74
C ASP A 51 -17.89 -13.56 4.73
N GLU A 52 -18.70 -12.61 5.21
CA GLU A 52 -19.21 -11.50 4.40
C GLU A 52 -18.09 -10.59 3.89
N VAL A 53 -17.07 -10.32 4.71
CA VAL A 53 -15.89 -9.54 4.33
C VAL A 53 -15.16 -10.19 3.15
N TYR A 54 -15.06 -11.52 3.12
CA TYR A 54 -14.46 -12.24 2.00
C TYR A 54 -15.29 -12.03 0.72
N ARG A 55 -16.61 -12.17 0.78
CA ARG A 55 -17.49 -11.94 -0.39
C ARG A 55 -17.39 -10.50 -0.89
N HIS A 56 -17.33 -9.52 0.01
CA HIS A 56 -17.14 -8.12 -0.34
C HIS A 56 -15.77 -7.87 -1.00
N ALA A 57 -14.71 -8.52 -0.52
CA ALA A 57 -13.39 -8.42 -1.14
C ALA A 57 -13.34 -9.07 -2.54
N VAL A 58 -14.00 -10.22 -2.76
CA VAL A 58 -14.16 -10.79 -4.11
C VAL A 58 -14.89 -9.81 -5.02
N ARG A 59 -16.00 -9.24 -4.53
CA ARG A 59 -16.76 -8.25 -5.30
C ARG A 59 -15.93 -7.01 -5.63
N CYS A 60 -15.13 -6.53 -4.69
CA CYS A 60 -14.23 -5.39 -4.85
C CYS A 60 -13.21 -5.66 -5.97
N GLY A 61 -12.52 -6.80 -5.92
CA GLY A 61 -11.54 -7.17 -6.94
C GLY A 61 -12.14 -7.21 -8.36
N ARG A 62 -13.34 -7.78 -8.50
CA ARG A 62 -14.07 -7.80 -9.78
C ARG A 62 -14.44 -6.39 -10.26
N LEU A 63 -15.02 -5.58 -9.38
CA LEU A 63 -15.45 -4.21 -9.74
C LEU A 63 -14.25 -3.33 -10.14
N LEU A 64 -13.11 -3.47 -9.47
CA LEU A 64 -11.89 -2.76 -9.85
C LEU A 64 -11.46 -3.08 -11.27
N VAL A 65 -11.45 -4.36 -11.64
CA VAL A 65 -11.15 -4.80 -13.01
C VAL A 65 -12.17 -4.27 -14.02
N GLU A 66 -13.46 -4.36 -13.71
CA GLU A 66 -14.53 -3.81 -14.56
C GLU A 66 -14.39 -2.29 -14.77
N ARG A 67 -13.75 -1.58 -13.84
CA ARG A 67 -13.44 -0.14 -13.94
C ARG A 67 -12.07 0.18 -14.54
N GLY A 68 -11.33 -0.84 -15.00
CA GLY A 68 -10.05 -0.70 -15.70
C GLY A 68 -8.83 -0.65 -14.79
N PHE A 69 -8.95 -1.07 -13.53
CA PHE A 69 -7.83 -1.13 -12.59
C PHE A 69 -7.24 -2.53 -12.48
N THR A 70 -5.93 -2.58 -12.35
CA THR A 70 -5.20 -3.74 -11.83
C THR A 70 -5.43 -3.86 -10.32
N VAL A 71 -5.51 -5.09 -9.80
CA VAL A 71 -5.63 -5.34 -8.35
C VAL A 71 -4.29 -5.82 -7.82
N ILE A 72 -3.76 -5.11 -6.82
CA ILE A 72 -2.54 -5.49 -6.09
C ILE A 72 -2.93 -5.96 -4.70
N THR A 73 -2.38 -7.09 -4.24
CA THR A 73 -2.52 -7.54 -2.85
C THR A 73 -1.20 -8.06 -2.31
N GLY A 74 -1.16 -8.38 -1.02
CA GLY A 74 -0.04 -9.09 -0.41
C GLY A 74 0.06 -10.59 -0.75
N GLY A 75 -0.84 -11.11 -1.59
CA GLY A 75 -0.77 -12.46 -2.14
C GLY A 75 -1.10 -13.61 -1.18
N GLY A 76 -1.42 -13.31 0.08
CA GLY A 76 -1.82 -14.30 1.07
C GLY A 76 -3.24 -14.84 0.94
N PRO A 77 -3.67 -15.67 1.91
CA PRO A 77 -5.06 -16.09 2.09
C PRO A 77 -5.97 -14.95 2.59
N GLY A 78 -7.24 -15.26 2.84
CA GLY A 78 -8.20 -14.32 3.40
C GLY A 78 -8.61 -13.22 2.42
N VAL A 79 -8.62 -11.95 2.88
CA VAL A 79 -9.01 -10.81 2.04
C VAL A 79 -8.13 -10.67 0.80
N MET A 80 -6.82 -10.92 0.94
CA MET A 80 -5.88 -10.83 -0.17
C MET A 80 -6.26 -11.81 -1.29
N GLU A 81 -6.47 -13.08 -0.93
CA GLU A 81 -6.97 -14.10 -1.85
C GLU A 81 -8.32 -13.70 -2.46
N ALA A 82 -9.26 -13.20 -1.65
CA ALA A 82 -10.58 -12.79 -2.13
C ALA A 82 -10.49 -11.72 -3.22
N ALA A 83 -9.71 -10.65 -2.97
CA ALA A 83 -9.52 -9.58 -3.95
C ALA A 83 -8.80 -10.06 -5.21
N ASN A 84 -7.76 -10.88 -5.07
CA ASN A 84 -7.10 -11.52 -6.22
C ASN A 84 -8.07 -12.39 -7.02
N ARG A 85 -8.89 -13.19 -6.33
CA ARG A 85 -9.89 -14.06 -6.95
C ARG A 85 -10.90 -13.28 -7.77
N GLY A 86 -11.45 -12.20 -7.21
CA GLY A 86 -12.39 -11.33 -7.93
C GLY A 86 -11.78 -10.75 -9.20
N ALA A 87 -10.53 -10.29 -9.13
CA ALA A 87 -9.81 -9.75 -10.26
C ALA A 87 -9.48 -10.81 -11.33
N PHE A 88 -9.04 -11.98 -10.89
CA PHE A 88 -8.68 -13.11 -11.74
C PHE A 88 -9.91 -13.67 -12.49
N GLU A 89 -11.02 -13.89 -11.79
CA GLU A 89 -12.28 -14.36 -12.39
C GLU A 89 -12.87 -13.33 -13.38
N ALA A 90 -12.59 -12.04 -13.17
CA ALA A 90 -12.92 -10.96 -14.10
C ALA A 90 -11.92 -10.82 -15.28
N GLN A 91 -10.95 -11.73 -15.40
CA GLN A 91 -9.91 -11.74 -16.44
C GLN A 91 -9.02 -10.48 -16.44
N GLY A 92 -8.88 -9.82 -15.29
CA GLY A 92 -8.00 -8.67 -15.11
C GLY A 92 -6.58 -9.06 -14.66
N LYS A 93 -5.73 -8.04 -14.50
CA LYS A 93 -4.42 -8.21 -13.87
C LYS A 93 -4.61 -8.31 -12.36
N SER A 94 -4.13 -9.42 -11.79
CA SER A 94 -4.21 -9.78 -10.38
C SER A 94 -2.80 -10.04 -9.86
N VAL A 95 -2.25 -9.04 -9.16
CA VAL A 95 -0.88 -9.02 -8.67
C VAL A 95 -0.83 -9.51 -7.23
N GLY A 96 0.07 -10.45 -6.95
CA GLY A 96 0.45 -10.86 -5.60
C GLY A 96 1.89 -10.45 -5.29
N LEU A 97 2.04 -9.52 -4.34
CA LEU A 97 3.34 -9.18 -3.77
C LEU A 97 3.56 -10.08 -2.54
N ASN A 98 4.06 -11.29 -2.78
CA ASN A 98 4.29 -12.31 -1.77
C ASN A 98 5.50 -11.98 -0.89
N ILE A 99 5.55 -12.53 0.33
CA ILE A 99 6.66 -12.30 1.27
C ILE A 99 7.11 -13.62 1.89
N SER A 100 8.43 -13.83 1.97
CA SER A 100 9.02 -14.99 2.64
C SER A 100 8.92 -14.84 4.16
N LEU A 101 8.19 -15.74 4.83
CA LEU A 101 8.03 -15.74 6.29
C LEU A 101 8.49 -17.09 6.90
N PRO A 102 8.93 -17.11 8.18
CA PRO A 102 9.32 -18.35 8.84
C PRO A 102 8.19 -19.36 8.99
N THR A 103 6.95 -18.88 9.12
CA THR A 103 5.74 -19.70 9.07
C THR A 103 5.11 -19.56 7.70
N GLU A 104 4.77 -20.68 7.09
CA GLU A 104 4.35 -20.74 5.70
C GLU A 104 3.06 -19.94 5.43
N GLN A 105 3.18 -18.89 4.64
CA GLN A 105 2.08 -18.21 3.98
C GLN A 105 2.17 -18.58 2.50
N HIS A 106 1.34 -19.53 2.06
CA HIS A 106 1.29 -19.92 0.66
C HIS A 106 0.72 -18.77 -0.18
N ALA A 107 1.33 -18.51 -1.33
CA ALA A 107 0.75 -17.65 -2.36
C ALA A 107 -0.60 -18.23 -2.78
N ASN A 108 -1.62 -17.37 -2.88
CA ASN A 108 -2.94 -17.80 -3.32
C ASN A 108 -2.97 -18.07 -4.83
N PRO A 109 -3.84 -18.98 -5.32
CA PRO A 109 -3.81 -19.43 -6.73
C PRO A 109 -4.45 -18.45 -7.72
N PHE A 110 -4.85 -17.25 -7.29
CA PHE A 110 -5.57 -16.28 -8.13
C PHE A 110 -4.69 -15.11 -8.56
N GLN A 111 -3.37 -15.33 -8.62
CA GLN A 111 -2.39 -14.36 -9.07
C GLN A 111 -1.96 -14.73 -10.50
N ASN A 112 -1.89 -13.73 -11.37
CA ASN A 112 -1.30 -13.89 -12.71
C ASN A 112 -0.03 -13.03 -12.89
N TYR A 113 0.28 -12.18 -11.91
CA TYR A 113 1.58 -11.56 -11.72
C TYR A 113 2.03 -11.83 -10.28
N GLU A 114 3.13 -12.55 -10.13
CA GLU A 114 3.63 -12.97 -8.82
C GLU A 114 5.04 -12.41 -8.61
N LEU A 115 5.22 -11.64 -7.53
CA LEU A 115 6.52 -11.22 -7.06
C LEU A 115 6.74 -11.75 -5.66
N THR A 116 7.92 -12.30 -5.37
CA THR A 116 8.25 -12.79 -4.04
C THR A 116 9.38 -11.97 -3.46
N PHE A 117 9.09 -11.30 -2.34
CA PHE A 117 10.05 -10.49 -1.61
C PHE A 117 10.61 -11.25 -0.41
N ARG A 118 11.82 -10.88 0.01
CA ARG A 118 12.39 -11.22 1.33
C ARG A 118 12.40 -10.03 2.24
N TYR A 119 12.46 -8.82 1.68
CA TYR A 119 12.58 -7.58 2.44
C TYR A 119 11.23 -6.84 2.47
N PHE A 120 10.66 -6.69 3.67
CA PHE A 120 9.38 -5.99 3.86
C PHE A 120 9.37 -4.58 3.28
N PHE A 121 10.45 -3.83 3.46
CA PHE A 121 10.50 -2.44 3.00
C PHE A 121 10.51 -2.31 1.47
N VAL A 122 11.09 -3.28 0.74
CA VAL A 122 11.04 -3.27 -0.74
C VAL A 122 9.59 -3.52 -1.19
N ARG A 123 8.94 -4.52 -0.59
CA ARG A 123 7.54 -4.84 -0.85
C ARG A 123 6.59 -3.66 -0.57
N LYS A 124 6.82 -2.94 0.52
CA LYS A 124 6.07 -1.72 0.89
C LYS A 124 6.15 -0.63 -0.17
N VAL A 125 7.36 -0.37 -0.69
CA VAL A 125 7.53 0.57 -1.81
C VAL A 125 6.67 0.16 -3.01
N MET A 126 6.62 -1.13 -3.35
CA MET A 126 5.83 -1.62 -4.48
C MET A 126 4.31 -1.49 -4.28
N PHE A 127 3.81 -1.57 -3.04
CA PHE A 127 2.39 -1.33 -2.75
C PHE A 127 1.97 0.11 -3.05
N VAL A 128 2.85 1.07 -2.77
CA VAL A 128 2.52 2.49 -2.80
C VAL A 128 2.86 3.11 -4.16
N LYS A 129 4.04 2.79 -4.72
CA LYS A 129 4.57 3.42 -5.93
C LYS A 129 3.64 3.32 -7.14
N TYR A 130 2.93 2.20 -7.27
CA TYR A 130 2.08 1.89 -8.43
C TYR A 130 0.59 2.04 -8.14
N ALA A 131 0.21 2.44 -6.92
CA ALA A 131 -1.18 2.56 -6.54
C ALA A 131 -1.79 3.90 -6.98
N SER A 132 -2.98 3.82 -7.53
CA SER A 132 -3.91 4.92 -7.78
C SER A 132 -4.93 5.08 -6.65
N GLY A 133 -4.90 4.21 -5.65
CA GLY A 133 -5.81 4.22 -4.51
C GLY A 133 -5.66 2.95 -3.68
N PHE A 134 -6.05 3.02 -2.41
CA PHE A 134 -6.11 1.88 -1.49
C PHE A 134 -7.56 1.58 -1.09
N ILE A 135 -7.89 0.29 -1.02
CA ILE A 135 -9.13 -0.19 -0.40
C ILE A 135 -8.76 -1.16 0.72
N ILE A 136 -9.13 -0.84 1.96
CA ILE A 136 -8.65 -1.53 3.16
C ILE A 136 -9.83 -2.13 3.92
N PHE A 137 -9.91 -3.45 3.92
CA PHE A 137 -10.88 -4.24 4.68
C PHE A 137 -10.42 -4.48 6.12
N PRO A 138 -11.29 -5.00 7.00
CA PRO A 138 -10.92 -5.39 8.37
C PRO A 138 -9.69 -6.30 8.40
N GLY A 139 -8.78 -6.03 9.33
CA GLY A 139 -7.44 -6.59 9.31
C GLY A 139 -6.71 -6.61 10.65
N GLY A 140 -5.56 -7.28 10.69
CA GLY A 140 -4.69 -7.33 11.86
C GLY A 140 -3.53 -6.34 11.78
N PHE A 141 -2.44 -6.62 12.48
CA PHE A 141 -1.27 -5.73 12.51
C PHE A 141 -0.67 -5.40 11.14
N GLY A 142 -0.58 -6.38 10.24
CA GLY A 142 -0.09 -6.09 8.88
C GLY A 142 -0.98 -5.10 8.12
N THR A 143 -2.30 -5.12 8.35
CA THR A 143 -3.22 -4.15 7.75
C THR A 143 -3.10 -2.77 8.40
N MET A 144 -2.89 -2.73 9.72
CA MET A 144 -2.68 -1.46 10.44
C MET A 144 -1.36 -0.80 10.07
N ASP A 145 -0.31 -1.59 9.87
CA ASP A 145 1.00 -1.16 9.40
C ASP A 145 0.87 -0.42 8.05
N GLU A 146 0.23 -1.05 7.06
CA GLU A 146 0.00 -0.43 5.74
C GLU A 146 -0.94 0.78 5.80
N PHE A 147 -1.96 0.76 6.68
CA PHE A 147 -2.84 1.91 6.89
C PHE A 147 -2.05 3.12 7.41
N PHE A 148 -1.37 3.00 8.55
CA PHE A 148 -0.64 4.13 9.14
C PHE A 148 0.56 4.58 8.31
N GLU A 149 1.22 3.66 7.60
CA GLU A 149 2.27 4.01 6.64
C GLU A 149 1.70 4.88 5.52
N SER A 150 0.57 4.50 4.93
CA SER A 150 -0.08 5.32 3.89
C SER A 150 -0.48 6.70 4.41
N MET A 151 -1.04 6.79 5.62
CA MET A 151 -1.38 8.08 6.23
C MET A 151 -0.14 8.98 6.36
N THR A 152 0.95 8.43 6.88
CA THR A 152 2.21 9.17 7.07
C THR A 152 2.79 9.61 5.73
N LEU A 153 2.82 8.73 4.72
CA LEU A 153 3.38 9.05 3.41
C LEU A 153 2.56 10.13 2.68
N ILE A 154 1.24 10.08 2.78
CA ILE A 154 0.35 11.09 2.17
C ILE A 154 0.45 12.42 2.94
N GLN A 155 0.35 12.38 4.27
CA GLN A 155 0.44 13.56 5.15
C GLN A 155 1.75 14.33 4.93
N THR A 156 2.87 13.61 4.83
CA THR A 156 4.20 14.21 4.64
C THR A 156 4.52 14.54 3.18
N LEU A 157 3.58 14.30 2.26
CA LEU A 157 3.73 14.52 0.83
C LEU A 157 4.93 13.76 0.22
N LYS A 158 5.35 12.67 0.88
CA LYS A 158 6.38 11.75 0.35
C LYS A 158 5.90 11.04 -0.90
N ILE A 159 4.58 10.88 -1.02
CA ILE A 159 3.96 10.33 -2.21
C ILE A 159 2.88 11.23 -2.77
N ASP A 160 2.54 11.02 -4.04
CA ASP A 160 1.33 11.58 -4.60
C ASP A 160 0.11 11.05 -3.84
N PRO A 161 -0.73 11.93 -3.27
CA PRO A 161 -1.93 11.55 -2.58
C PRO A 161 -2.86 10.78 -3.52
N PHE A 162 -3.38 9.69 -2.99
CA PHE A 162 -4.41 8.90 -3.63
C PHE A 162 -5.50 8.59 -2.59
N PRO A 163 -6.72 8.26 -3.04
CA PRO A 163 -7.80 7.91 -2.13
C PRO A 163 -7.48 6.64 -1.32
N VAL A 164 -7.61 6.73 -0.01
CA VAL A 164 -7.61 5.58 0.91
C VAL A 164 -9.05 5.37 1.40
N VAL A 165 -9.62 4.21 1.11
CA VAL A 165 -10.99 3.87 1.52
C VAL A 165 -11.00 2.66 2.44
N LEU A 166 -11.52 2.86 3.64
CA LEU A 166 -11.74 1.82 4.64
C LEU A 166 -13.13 1.22 4.45
N ILE A 167 -13.21 -0.11 4.43
CA ILE A 167 -14.47 -0.85 4.39
C ILE A 167 -14.74 -1.49 5.76
N GLY A 168 -15.97 -1.36 6.24
CA GLY A 168 -16.45 -1.98 7.48
C GLY A 168 -16.48 -1.01 8.66
N LYS A 169 -17.51 -0.15 8.71
CA LYS A 169 -17.70 0.88 9.75
C LYS A 169 -17.57 0.31 11.15
N LYS A 170 -18.26 -0.80 11.42
CA LYS A 170 -18.24 -1.47 12.72
C LYS A 170 -16.81 -1.80 13.20
N PHE A 171 -15.92 -2.18 12.30
CA PHE A 171 -14.54 -2.53 12.63
C PHE A 171 -13.68 -1.29 12.88
N TRP A 172 -13.77 -0.29 11.99
CA TRP A 172 -12.88 0.87 11.99
C TRP A 172 -13.31 2.00 12.94
N SER A 173 -14.59 2.11 13.29
CA SER A 173 -15.12 3.23 14.09
C SER A 173 -14.35 3.44 15.39
N GLY A 174 -14.04 2.37 16.14
CA GLY A 174 -13.32 2.52 17.41
C GLY A 174 -11.91 3.11 17.26
N LEU A 175 -11.19 2.77 16.19
CA LEU A 175 -9.87 3.34 15.92
C LEU A 175 -9.98 4.80 15.47
N ILE A 176 -10.96 5.10 14.60
CA ILE A 176 -11.19 6.46 14.10
C ILE A 176 -11.62 7.40 15.22
N ASP A 177 -12.48 6.92 16.13
CA ASP A 177 -12.90 7.66 17.30
C ASP A 177 -11.73 7.93 18.24
N TRP A 178 -10.82 6.96 18.43
CA TRP A 178 -9.57 7.18 19.17
C TRP A 178 -8.66 8.21 18.49
N MET A 179 -8.46 8.12 17.16
CA MET A 179 -7.66 9.12 16.44
C MET A 179 -8.26 10.53 16.57
N ARG A 180 -9.58 10.64 16.53
CA ARG A 180 -10.28 11.93 16.70
C ARG A 180 -10.16 12.45 18.13
N THR A 181 -10.57 11.66 19.10
CA THR A 181 -10.73 12.14 20.49
C THR A 181 -9.41 12.23 21.24
N VAL A 182 -8.50 11.28 21.00
CA VAL A 182 -7.23 11.22 21.72
C VAL A 182 -6.12 11.86 20.90
N MET A 183 -5.88 11.37 19.68
CA MET A 183 -4.74 11.83 18.88
C MET A 183 -4.89 13.29 18.42
N LEU A 184 -6.09 13.69 17.99
CA LEU A 184 -6.40 15.05 17.53
C LEU A 184 -6.84 15.97 18.68
N ASP A 185 -7.95 15.68 19.37
CA ASP A 185 -8.56 16.63 20.30
C ASP A 185 -7.76 16.78 21.62
N GLU A 186 -7.39 15.65 22.26
CA GLU A 186 -6.72 15.67 23.57
C GLU A 186 -5.23 15.98 23.46
N PHE A 187 -4.51 15.29 22.56
CA PHE A 187 -3.05 15.38 22.47
C PHE A 187 -2.54 16.21 21.28
N GLN A 188 -3.39 16.60 20.33
CA GLN A 188 -3.05 17.50 19.21
C GLN A 188 -1.83 17.04 18.38
N ASN A 189 -1.70 15.74 18.17
CA ASN A 189 -0.59 15.11 17.43
C ASN A 189 -0.82 15.04 15.90
N ILE A 190 -2.03 15.38 15.44
CA ILE A 190 -2.41 15.49 14.02
C ILE A 190 -3.24 16.75 13.82
N SER A 191 -3.37 17.21 12.57
CA SER A 191 -4.21 18.35 12.19
C SER A 191 -5.64 17.89 11.86
N PRO A 192 -6.66 18.75 11.98
CA PRO A 192 -8.04 18.39 11.64
C PRO A 192 -8.19 17.82 10.23
N GLU A 193 -7.44 18.34 9.27
CA GLU A 193 -7.45 17.94 7.86
C GLU A 193 -6.83 16.55 7.63
N ASP A 194 -6.01 16.04 8.55
CA ASP A 194 -5.45 14.69 8.45
C ASP A 194 -6.55 13.62 8.56
N MET A 195 -7.69 13.96 9.18
CA MET A 195 -8.87 13.09 9.23
C MET A 195 -9.62 13.00 7.89
N ASP A 196 -9.26 13.83 6.90
CA ASP A 196 -9.81 13.78 5.54
C ASP A 196 -8.96 12.91 4.59
N LEU A 197 -7.84 12.36 5.05
CA LEU A 197 -6.94 11.50 4.27
C LEU A 197 -7.57 10.16 3.87
N PHE A 198 -8.63 9.73 4.55
CA PHE A 198 -9.31 8.48 4.29
C PHE A 198 -10.83 8.63 4.34
N ARG A 199 -11.54 7.70 3.69
CA ARG A 199 -13.00 7.57 3.76
C ARG A 199 -13.38 6.25 4.39
N LEU A 200 -14.55 6.22 5.01
CA LEU A 200 -15.10 5.03 5.66
C LEU A 200 -16.48 4.71 5.09
N THR A 201 -16.65 3.50 4.57
CA THR A 201 -17.93 3.01 4.06
C THR A 201 -18.16 1.54 4.40
N ASP A 202 -19.39 1.07 4.24
CA ASP A 202 -19.73 -0.36 4.20
C ASP A 202 -20.03 -0.84 2.77
N ASP A 203 -20.13 0.09 1.81
CA ASP A 203 -20.47 -0.20 0.42
C ASP A 203 -19.21 -0.31 -0.46
N VAL A 204 -19.02 -1.49 -1.04
CA VAL A 204 -17.93 -1.77 -1.97
C VAL A 204 -18.06 -0.95 -3.26
N ASP A 205 -19.27 -0.68 -3.77
CA ASP A 205 -19.45 0.15 -4.97
C ASP A 205 -19.04 1.59 -4.71
N GLU A 206 -19.40 2.12 -3.54
CA GLU A 206 -18.98 3.46 -3.11
C GLU A 206 -17.47 3.54 -3.03
N ALA A 207 -16.81 2.55 -2.38
CA ALA A 207 -15.37 2.52 -2.26
C ALA A 207 -14.65 2.54 -3.62
N VAL A 208 -15.09 1.68 -4.55
CA VAL A 208 -14.52 1.63 -5.91
C VAL A 208 -14.82 2.92 -6.69
N SER A 209 -16.00 3.51 -6.50
CA SER A 209 -16.38 4.75 -7.18
C SER A 209 -15.55 5.95 -6.69
N ILE A 210 -15.27 6.04 -5.38
CA ILE A 210 -14.37 7.06 -4.82
C ILE A 210 -13.00 6.97 -5.48
N VAL A 211 -12.44 5.75 -5.56
CA VAL A 211 -11.12 5.55 -6.18
C VAL A 211 -11.13 5.94 -7.66
N GLN A 212 -12.15 5.52 -8.39
CA GLN A 212 -12.27 5.85 -9.81
C GLN A 212 -12.41 7.35 -10.07
N GLU A 213 -13.22 8.05 -9.29
CA GLU A 213 -13.47 9.48 -9.51
C GLU A 213 -12.22 10.31 -9.21
N CYS A 214 -11.55 10.02 -8.09
CA CYS A 214 -10.29 10.67 -7.73
C CYS A 214 -9.22 10.45 -8.82
N HIS A 215 -9.10 9.22 -9.32
CA HIS A 215 -8.16 8.90 -10.41
C HIS A 215 -8.47 9.68 -11.70
N LYS A 216 -9.75 9.77 -12.11
CA LYS A 216 -10.17 10.50 -13.32
C LYS A 216 -9.95 12.01 -13.20
N GLN A 217 -10.31 12.58 -12.06
CA GLN A 217 -10.21 14.02 -11.83
C GLN A 217 -8.79 14.47 -11.48
N LYS A 218 -7.87 13.52 -11.22
CA LYS A 218 -6.58 13.79 -10.57
C LYS A 218 -6.77 14.59 -9.27
N SER A 219 -7.86 14.30 -8.56
CA SER A 219 -8.22 14.90 -7.29
C SER A 219 -7.98 13.89 -6.18
N TRP A 220 -7.71 14.37 -4.97
CA TRP A 220 -7.51 13.51 -3.80
C TRP A 220 -8.19 14.10 -2.58
N LEU A 221 -8.24 13.29 -1.53
CA LEU A 221 -8.88 13.57 -0.26
C LEU A 221 -7.76 13.85 0.75
N GLY A 222 -7.66 15.07 1.27
CA GLY A 222 -6.59 15.50 2.18
C GLY A 222 -6.33 17.01 2.17
N PRO A 223 -5.47 17.52 3.07
CA PRO A 223 -5.22 18.96 3.26
C PRO A 223 -4.66 19.62 2.00
N GLY A 224 -5.56 20.23 1.21
CA GLY A 224 -5.25 21.16 0.13
C GLY A 224 -4.37 20.59 -0.99
N SER A 225 -4.28 21.31 -2.11
CA SER A 225 -3.17 21.10 -3.03
C SER A 225 -1.85 21.38 -2.30
N PRO A 226 -0.80 20.54 -2.42
CA PRO A 226 0.48 20.88 -1.83
C PRO A 226 0.92 22.25 -2.36
N PRO A 227 1.62 23.07 -1.56
CA PRO A 227 2.19 24.31 -2.05
C PRO A 227 3.08 24.03 -3.26
N ALA A 228 3.04 24.92 -4.27
CA ALA A 228 3.87 24.78 -5.45
C ALA A 228 5.36 24.75 -5.05
N ILE A 229 6.04 23.64 -5.37
CA ILE A 229 7.46 23.47 -5.06
C ILE A 229 8.29 24.16 -6.15
N SER A 230 9.21 25.03 -5.74
CA SER A 230 10.16 25.66 -6.66
C SER A 230 11.04 24.60 -7.34
N PRO A 231 11.23 24.65 -8.68
CA PRO A 231 12.06 23.70 -9.42
C PRO A 231 13.51 23.58 -8.93
N ALA A 232 14.03 24.58 -8.21
CA ALA A 232 15.39 24.59 -7.70
C ALA A 232 15.58 23.74 -6.42
N ALA A 233 14.51 23.53 -5.65
CA ALA A 233 14.52 22.73 -4.42
C ALA A 233 14.02 21.28 -4.64
N ALA A 234 13.65 20.95 -5.88
CA ALA A 234 12.95 19.75 -6.27
C ALA A 234 13.85 18.51 -6.39
N GLN A 235 13.67 17.51 -5.52
CA GLN A 235 14.24 16.16 -5.67
C GLN A 235 13.12 15.11 -5.64
N PRO A 236 13.13 14.07 -6.50
CA PRO A 236 12.22 12.95 -6.37
C PRO A 236 12.29 12.35 -4.97
N THR A 237 11.14 12.07 -4.35
CA THR A 237 11.07 11.34 -3.08
C THR A 237 11.59 9.91 -3.27
N GLY A 238 11.94 9.22 -2.18
CA GLY A 238 12.52 7.87 -2.27
C GLY A 238 11.58 6.86 -2.95
N GLU A 239 10.28 7.13 -2.85
CA GLU A 239 9.18 6.37 -3.46
C GLU A 239 9.02 6.73 -4.96
N GLY A 240 9.55 7.89 -5.37
CA GLY A 240 9.62 8.37 -6.75
C GLY A 240 8.29 8.86 -7.30
N THR A 241 7.31 9.12 -6.43
CA THR A 241 5.97 9.59 -6.80
C THR A 241 5.80 11.09 -6.58
N ARG A 242 6.71 11.75 -5.85
CA ARG A 242 6.70 13.20 -5.67
C ARG A 242 8.06 13.83 -5.77
N ILE A 243 8.05 15.16 -5.76
CA ILE A 243 9.22 16.01 -5.63
C ILE A 243 9.15 16.64 -4.23
N GLY A 244 10.21 16.56 -3.42
CA GLY A 244 10.31 17.18 -2.10
C GLY A 244 11.43 18.22 -2.01
N ILE A 245 11.46 18.99 -0.91
CA ILE A 245 12.53 19.94 -0.57
C ILE A 245 13.58 19.22 0.28
N ASP A 246 14.85 19.30 -0.12
CA ASP A 246 15.97 18.82 0.69
C ASP A 246 16.10 19.67 1.97
N PRO A 247 15.98 19.10 3.18
CA PRO A 247 16.06 19.84 4.43
C PRO A 247 17.40 20.55 4.65
N MET A 248 18.46 20.19 3.89
CA MET A 248 19.77 20.84 3.94
C MET A 248 19.93 21.95 2.89
N ARG A 249 18.96 22.14 1.99
CA ARG A 249 18.94 23.24 1.02
C ARG A 249 17.81 24.20 1.37
N HIS A 250 18.14 25.22 2.16
CA HIS A 250 17.25 26.38 2.28
C HIS A 250 17.09 27.03 0.89
N SER A 251 15.86 27.38 0.53
CA SER A 251 15.61 28.32 -0.54
C SER A 251 16.34 29.63 -0.19
N GLU A 252 17.29 30.03 -1.03
CA GLU A 252 17.76 31.42 -1.05
C GLU A 252 16.61 32.37 -1.39
#